data_AF-F0UGN0-F1
#
_entry.id   AF-F0UGN0-F1
#
_cell.length_a   1.000
_cell.length_b   1.000
_cell.length_c   1.000
_cell.angle_alpha   90.00
_cell.angle_beta   90.00
_cell.angle_gamma   90.00
#
_symmetry.space_group_name_H-M   'P 1'
#
loop_
_entity.id
_entity.type
_entity.pdbx_description
1 polymer ?
#
loop_
_entity_poly.entity_id
_entity_poly.type
_entity_poly.pdbx_seq_one_letter_code
_entity_poly.pdbx_strand_id
1 'polypeptide(L)'
;MPGKALLLTGILTVAVNTAIGSQLDEEPRACDDLMINIATQEDIDFYSTCPTIEEAVSFGINHTFKGPFQVPNVKYIAGNFDAGYLGPKLKFSDRVDDAVTSISMPDLEEVGDWVLMAYLNELTNVSFPKLRTIGNDLAMTANPELKKVTFPALENVSAGILIDGDFDEIHLPALKHVAYLIVKSTGDLDCRALGKNLSSLVFHPNPSTDEGKGFTCWTFDENNRYNSSDPNPTSPNPNPTTPNPADPEGTDRVISNLED
;
A
#
# COMPACT_ATOMS: atom_id res chain seq x y z
N MET A 1 -0.66 -90.27 2.53
CA MET A 1 -0.51 -89.28 3.62
C MET A 1 0.90 -88.70 3.51
N PRO A 2 1.05 -87.37 3.62
CA PRO A 2 1.99 -86.54 2.83
C PRO A 2 3.44 -86.70 3.32
N GLY A 3 4.49 -86.37 2.56
CA GLY A 3 4.59 -85.55 1.34
C GLY A 3 5.83 -84.66 1.51
N LYS A 4 6.84 -84.86 0.64
CA LYS A 4 8.22 -84.39 0.74
C LYS A 4 8.37 -82.86 0.83
N ALA A 5 9.40 -82.46 1.57
CA ALA A 5 9.94 -81.11 1.66
C ALA A 5 10.46 -80.58 0.31
N LEU A 6 10.21 -79.30 0.03
CA LEU A 6 10.99 -78.49 -0.91
C LEU A 6 11.26 -77.13 -0.27
N LEU A 7 12.54 -76.78 -0.15
CA LEU A 7 13.03 -75.46 0.23
C LEU A 7 12.80 -74.49 -0.94
N LEU A 8 12.16 -73.35 -0.67
CA LEU A 8 12.13 -72.21 -1.57
C LEU A 8 12.58 -70.97 -0.79
N THR A 9 13.76 -70.49 -1.16
CA THR A 9 14.34 -69.19 -0.83
C THR A 9 13.43 -68.08 -1.36
N GLY A 10 12.80 -67.31 -0.46
CA GLY A 10 12.09 -66.09 -0.80
C GLY A 10 13.05 -64.92 -0.90
N ILE A 11 13.20 -64.38 -2.11
CA ILE A 11 13.91 -63.13 -2.38
C ILE A 11 13.02 -61.98 -1.88
N LEU A 12 13.55 -61.14 -0.98
CA LEU A 12 12.95 -59.85 -0.64
C LEU A 12 13.05 -58.94 -1.87
N THR A 13 11.94 -58.71 -2.57
CA THR A 13 11.85 -57.59 -3.53
C THR A 13 11.64 -56.30 -2.74
N VAL A 14 12.71 -55.52 -2.58
CA VAL A 14 12.62 -54.11 -2.21
C VAL A 14 12.03 -53.38 -3.40
N ALA A 15 10.75 -53.01 -3.31
CA ALA A 15 10.18 -52.02 -4.21
C ALA A 15 10.78 -50.66 -3.83
N VAL A 16 11.76 -50.21 -4.61
CA VAL A 16 12.25 -48.83 -4.55
C VAL A 16 11.17 -47.96 -5.20
N ASN A 17 10.31 -47.34 -4.39
CA ASN A 17 9.48 -46.25 -4.90
C ASN A 17 10.40 -45.03 -5.11
N THR A 18 10.92 -44.93 -6.33
CA THR A 18 11.53 -43.72 -6.85
C THR A 18 10.43 -42.74 -7.23
N ALA A 19 10.18 -41.75 -6.37
CA ALA A 19 9.76 -40.39 -6.72
C ALA A 19 9.49 -39.62 -5.42
N ILE A 20 10.55 -39.12 -4.79
CA ILE A 20 10.41 -38.00 -3.87
C ILE A 20 10.42 -36.75 -4.75
N GLY A 21 9.33 -36.57 -5.50
CA GLY A 21 8.97 -35.23 -5.92
C GLY A 21 8.36 -34.61 -4.69
N SER A 22 9.06 -33.70 -4.02
CA SER A 22 8.46 -32.85 -3.01
C SER A 22 7.43 -31.97 -3.74
N GLN A 23 6.20 -32.47 -3.93
CA GLN A 23 5.06 -31.58 -3.82
C GLN A 23 5.12 -31.07 -2.40
N LEU A 24 5.62 -29.85 -2.24
CA LEU A 24 5.28 -29.06 -1.07
C LEU A 24 3.76 -28.94 -1.15
N ASP A 25 3.05 -29.69 -0.31
CA ASP A 25 1.62 -29.50 -0.14
C ASP A 25 1.46 -28.03 0.25
N GLU A 26 0.78 -27.27 -0.60
CA GLU A 26 0.47 -25.87 -0.35
C GLU A 26 -0.30 -25.83 0.97
N GLU A 27 0.25 -25.16 1.99
CA GLU A 27 -0.42 -25.08 3.29
C GLU A 27 -1.80 -24.45 3.08
N PRO A 28 -2.85 -25.02 3.70
CA PRO A 28 -4.19 -24.50 3.52
C PRO A 28 -4.27 -23.08 4.08
N ARG A 29 -4.83 -22.17 3.29
CA ARG A 29 -5.07 -20.76 3.65
C ARG A 29 -5.74 -20.64 5.02
N ALA A 30 -5.30 -19.66 5.80
CA ALA A 30 -5.81 -19.38 7.13
C ALA A 30 -5.91 -17.86 7.39
N CYS A 31 -6.84 -17.43 8.25
CA CYS A 31 -7.02 -16.00 8.54
C CYS A 31 -5.86 -15.41 9.38
N ASP A 32 -5.01 -16.27 9.93
CA ASP A 32 -3.79 -15.98 10.68
C ASP A 32 -2.52 -16.20 9.85
N ASP A 33 -2.64 -16.34 8.52
CA ASP A 33 -1.49 -16.38 7.62
C ASP A 33 -0.64 -15.11 7.77
N LEU A 34 0.65 -15.29 8.05
CA LEU A 34 1.58 -14.18 8.29
C LEU A 34 1.83 -13.32 7.04
N MET A 35 1.85 -13.95 5.87
CA MET A 35 2.16 -13.32 4.59
C MET A 35 1.08 -13.65 3.57
N ILE A 36 0.13 -12.74 3.40
CA ILE A 36 -1.01 -12.93 2.50
C ILE A 36 -0.69 -12.26 1.16
N ASN A 37 -0.65 -13.04 0.08
CA ASN A 37 -0.41 -12.53 -1.27
C ASN A 37 -1.54 -12.98 -2.20
N ILE A 38 -2.53 -12.12 -2.41
CA ILE A 38 -3.75 -12.46 -3.16
C ILE A 38 -3.45 -12.54 -4.66
N ALA A 39 -3.55 -13.74 -5.25
CA ALA A 39 -3.27 -13.96 -6.68
C ALA A 39 -4.51 -14.37 -7.48
N THR A 40 -5.51 -14.94 -6.81
CA THR A 40 -6.66 -15.57 -7.47
C THR A 40 -8.00 -15.17 -6.85
N GLN A 41 -9.09 -15.48 -7.55
CA GLN A 41 -10.43 -15.30 -6.99
C GLN A 41 -10.68 -16.22 -5.78
N GLU A 42 -10.07 -17.41 -5.73
CA GLU A 42 -10.21 -18.31 -4.57
C GLU A 42 -9.59 -17.71 -3.31
N ASP A 43 -8.48 -16.98 -3.45
CA ASP A 43 -7.87 -16.24 -2.34
C ASP A 43 -8.82 -15.15 -1.86
N ILE A 44 -9.37 -14.36 -2.78
CA ILE A 44 -10.38 -13.33 -2.46
C ILE A 44 -11.56 -13.95 -1.72
N ASP A 45 -12.12 -15.02 -2.25
CA ASP A 45 -13.29 -15.70 -1.69
C ASP A 45 -12.99 -16.21 -0.27
N PHE A 46 -11.79 -16.75 -0.05
CA PHE A 46 -11.35 -17.22 1.26
C PHE A 46 -11.17 -16.07 2.26
N TYR A 47 -10.34 -15.07 1.96
CA TYR A 47 -10.05 -13.98 2.90
C TYR A 47 -11.26 -13.07 3.13
N SER A 48 -12.21 -13.03 2.21
CA SER A 48 -13.53 -12.39 2.43
C SER A 48 -14.37 -13.07 3.52
N THR A 49 -13.96 -14.24 4.02
CA THR A 49 -14.56 -14.90 5.18
C THR A 49 -13.90 -14.52 6.50
N CYS A 50 -12.78 -13.79 6.47
CA CYS A 50 -12.00 -13.37 7.63
C CYS A 50 -12.32 -11.91 7.99
N PRO A 51 -13.13 -11.62 9.03
CA PRO A 51 -13.43 -10.24 9.39
C PRO A 51 -12.22 -9.49 9.96
N THR A 52 -11.28 -10.23 10.54
CA THR A 52 -10.04 -9.73 11.12
C THR A 52 -8.87 -10.58 10.62
N ILE A 53 -7.76 -9.92 10.30
CA ILE A 53 -6.48 -10.52 9.95
C ILE A 53 -5.48 -10.06 11.02
N GLU A 54 -5.42 -10.79 12.14
CA GLU A 54 -4.73 -10.33 13.37
C GLU A 54 -3.23 -10.64 13.40
N GLU A 55 -2.78 -11.66 12.68
CA GLU A 55 -1.38 -12.10 12.70
C GLU A 55 -0.59 -11.71 11.44
N ALA A 56 -1.27 -11.29 10.37
CA ALA A 56 -0.57 -10.95 9.14
C ALA A 56 0.37 -9.77 9.33
N VAL A 57 1.62 -9.98 8.95
CA VAL A 57 2.62 -8.93 8.78
C VAL A 57 2.32 -8.16 7.49
N SER A 58 1.87 -8.85 6.44
CA SER A 58 1.56 -8.23 5.17
C SER A 58 0.31 -8.83 4.52
N PHE A 59 -0.55 -7.95 4.02
CA PHE A 59 -1.68 -8.25 3.17
C PHE A 59 -1.48 -7.57 1.80
N GLY A 60 -1.02 -8.35 0.83
CA GLY A 60 -0.59 -7.86 -0.48
C GLY A 60 -1.45 -8.35 -1.64
N ILE A 61 -1.48 -7.55 -2.72
CA ILE A 61 -1.93 -8.02 -4.03
C ILE A 61 -0.73 -8.61 -4.76
N ASN A 62 -0.81 -9.88 -5.14
CA ASN A 62 0.26 -10.53 -5.88
C ASN A 62 0.44 -9.88 -7.27
N HIS A 63 1.68 -9.72 -7.72
CA HIS A 63 2.02 -9.13 -9.03
C HIS A 63 1.43 -9.86 -10.26
N THR A 64 0.98 -11.10 -10.08
CA THR A 64 0.30 -11.87 -11.13
C THR A 64 -1.20 -11.61 -11.21
N PHE A 65 -1.79 -10.95 -10.20
CA PHE A 65 -3.21 -10.60 -10.17
C PHE A 65 -3.54 -9.61 -11.29
N LYS A 66 -4.70 -9.80 -11.94
CA LYS A 66 -5.14 -8.97 -13.07
C LYS A 66 -6.59 -8.53 -12.92
N GLY A 67 -6.86 -7.29 -13.31
CA GLY A 67 -8.20 -6.74 -13.35
C GLY A 67 -8.64 -6.15 -12.00
N PRO A 68 -9.97 -6.09 -11.73
CA PRO A 68 -10.49 -5.45 -10.53
C PRO A 68 -10.27 -6.33 -9.29
N PHE A 69 -9.67 -5.74 -8.25
CA PHE A 69 -9.46 -6.37 -6.96
C PHE A 69 -10.53 -5.88 -5.97
N GLN A 70 -11.27 -6.82 -5.36
CA GLN A 70 -12.23 -6.50 -4.31
C GLN A 70 -12.28 -7.57 -3.23
N VAL A 71 -12.00 -7.19 -1.98
CA VAL A 71 -12.11 -8.07 -0.80
C VAL A 71 -13.11 -7.46 0.19
N PRO A 72 -14.39 -7.91 0.22
CA PRO A 72 -15.38 -7.50 1.21
C PRO A 72 -15.15 -8.15 2.59
N ASN A 73 -15.90 -7.67 3.59
CA ASN A 73 -15.99 -8.17 4.97
C ASN A 73 -14.72 -8.09 5.85
N VAL A 74 -13.53 -7.98 5.27
CA VAL A 74 -12.30 -7.70 6.04
C VAL A 74 -12.42 -6.29 6.62
N LYS A 75 -12.38 -6.19 7.95
CA LYS A 75 -12.51 -4.92 8.67
C LYS A 75 -11.18 -4.41 9.24
N TYR A 76 -10.28 -5.34 9.57
CA TYR A 76 -9.03 -5.05 10.23
C TYR A 76 -7.91 -5.90 9.66
N ILE A 77 -6.78 -5.25 9.36
CA ILE A 77 -5.51 -5.88 9.01
C ILE A 77 -4.49 -5.40 10.05
N ALA A 78 -3.84 -6.32 10.77
CA ALA A 78 -2.87 -5.98 11.80
C ALA A 78 -1.58 -5.39 11.22
N GLY A 79 -1.07 -5.97 10.14
CA GLY A 79 0.11 -5.48 9.44
C GLY A 79 -0.22 -4.46 8.36
N ASN A 80 0.57 -4.49 7.29
CA ASN A 80 0.43 -3.57 6.16
C ASN A 80 -0.55 -4.05 5.07
N PHE A 81 -1.00 -3.11 4.26
CA PHE A 81 -1.64 -3.39 2.97
C PHE A 81 -0.74 -2.91 1.83
N ASP A 82 -0.33 -3.83 0.95
CA ASP A 82 0.58 -3.52 -0.15
C ASP A 82 -0.04 -3.84 -1.52
N ALA A 83 0.05 -2.90 -2.45
CA ALA A 83 -0.18 -3.14 -3.86
C ALA A 83 0.91 -2.47 -4.68
N GLY A 84 1.64 -3.25 -5.48
CA GLY A 84 2.79 -2.75 -6.21
C GLY A 84 4.09 -2.92 -5.45
N TYR A 85 5.02 -1.99 -5.65
CA TYR A 85 6.41 -2.16 -5.21
C TYR A 85 6.93 -0.92 -4.50
N LEU A 86 7.82 -1.15 -3.54
CA LEU A 86 8.69 -0.10 -3.02
C LEU A 86 9.78 0.22 -4.06
N GLY A 87 9.73 1.45 -4.59
CA GLY A 87 10.72 1.98 -5.51
C GLY A 87 10.57 1.63 -7.00
N PRO A 88 11.26 2.37 -7.88
CA PRO A 88 11.08 2.28 -9.32
C PRO A 88 11.73 1.02 -9.90
N LYS A 89 11.17 0.54 -11.01
CA LYS A 89 11.75 -0.56 -11.78
C LYS A 89 13.13 -0.18 -12.32
N LEU A 90 14.17 -0.86 -11.85
CA LEU A 90 15.54 -0.65 -12.33
C LEU A 90 15.73 -1.30 -13.71
N LYS A 91 16.63 -0.74 -14.54
CA LYS A 91 16.85 -1.16 -15.95
C LYS A 91 17.18 -2.65 -16.12
N PHE A 92 17.73 -3.29 -15.10
CA PHE A 92 18.11 -4.71 -15.12
C PHE A 92 17.23 -5.57 -14.20
N SER A 93 16.13 -5.00 -13.70
CA SER A 93 15.20 -5.73 -12.85
C SER A 93 14.28 -6.60 -13.70
N ASP A 94 14.04 -7.82 -13.21
CA ASP A 94 13.06 -8.78 -13.68
C ASP A 94 11.64 -8.50 -13.15
N ARG A 95 11.42 -7.34 -12.52
CA ARG A 95 10.12 -6.89 -12.01
C ARG A 95 9.03 -7.06 -13.06
N VAL A 96 7.91 -7.64 -12.65
CA VAL A 96 6.71 -7.72 -13.47
C VAL A 96 5.90 -6.44 -13.27
N ASP A 97 5.20 -6.00 -14.30
CA ASP A 97 4.31 -4.85 -14.19
C ASP A 97 2.94 -5.35 -13.73
N ASP A 98 2.41 -4.76 -12.67
CA ASP A 98 1.13 -5.16 -12.09
C ASP A 98 -0.03 -4.69 -12.98
N ALA A 99 -1.02 -5.57 -13.14
CA ALA A 99 -2.18 -5.35 -14.02
C ALA A 99 -3.50 -5.24 -13.24
N VAL A 100 -3.43 -4.84 -11.97
CA VAL A 100 -4.61 -4.50 -11.16
C VAL A 100 -5.19 -3.17 -11.66
N THR A 101 -6.49 -3.14 -11.93
CA THR A 101 -7.14 -1.97 -12.55
C THR A 101 -7.95 -1.14 -11.56
N SER A 102 -8.38 -1.76 -10.45
CA SER A 102 -9.05 -1.09 -9.33
C SER A 102 -8.83 -1.88 -8.05
N ILE A 103 -8.81 -1.19 -6.91
CA ILE A 103 -8.61 -1.79 -5.58
C ILE A 103 -9.75 -1.36 -4.66
N SER A 104 -10.46 -2.31 -4.06
CA SER A 104 -11.59 -2.04 -3.19
C SER A 104 -11.60 -2.97 -1.98
N MET A 105 -11.73 -2.39 -0.79
CA MET A 105 -12.00 -3.11 0.46
C MET A 105 -13.12 -2.34 1.18
N PRO A 106 -14.39 -2.62 0.84
CA PRO A 106 -15.53 -1.77 1.22
C PRO A 106 -15.83 -1.77 2.72
N ASP A 107 -15.35 -2.77 3.44
CA ASP A 107 -15.57 -2.95 4.88
C ASP A 107 -14.34 -2.68 5.73
N LEU A 108 -13.19 -2.38 5.11
CA LEU A 108 -11.94 -2.11 5.82
C LEU A 108 -12.07 -0.83 6.63
N GLU A 109 -11.85 -0.93 7.93
CA GLU A 109 -11.95 0.16 8.91
C GLU A 109 -10.56 0.57 9.42
N GLU A 110 -9.61 -0.36 9.52
CA GLU A 110 -8.28 -0.10 10.09
C GLU A 110 -7.19 -0.99 9.47
N VAL A 111 -6.03 -0.38 9.23
CA VAL A 111 -4.76 -1.06 8.89
C VAL A 111 -3.77 -0.69 9.98
N GLY A 112 -3.19 -1.68 10.64
CA GLY A 112 -2.38 -1.50 11.84
C GLY A 112 -0.96 -0.98 11.58
N ASP A 113 -0.47 -1.10 10.34
CA ASP A 113 0.80 -0.53 9.91
C ASP A 113 0.59 0.46 8.74
N TRP A 114 1.25 0.24 7.60
CA TRP A 114 1.18 1.13 6.44
C TRP A 114 0.23 0.66 5.33
N VAL A 115 -0.09 1.60 4.45
CA VAL A 115 -0.79 1.34 3.19
C VAL A 115 0.07 1.85 2.04
N LEU A 116 0.47 0.94 1.14
CA LEU A 116 1.25 1.26 -0.04
C LEU A 116 0.47 0.92 -1.32
N MET A 117 0.40 1.88 -2.24
CA MET A 117 -0.08 1.68 -3.61
C MET A 117 0.89 2.34 -4.58
N ALA A 118 1.76 1.56 -5.21
CA ALA A 118 2.91 2.12 -5.92
C ALA A 118 3.22 1.44 -7.25
N TYR A 119 3.47 2.26 -8.29
CA TYR A 119 3.85 1.79 -9.63
C TYR A 119 2.81 0.87 -10.28
N LEU A 120 1.52 1.20 -10.12
CA LEU A 120 0.40 0.45 -10.69
C LEU A 120 -0.09 1.18 -11.95
N ASN A 121 0.46 0.80 -13.11
CA ASN A 121 0.26 1.49 -14.38
C ASN A 121 -1.20 1.47 -14.89
N GLU A 122 -1.98 0.46 -14.50
CA GLU A 122 -3.37 0.29 -14.95
C GLU A 122 -4.40 0.69 -13.87
N LEU A 123 -3.96 1.13 -12.69
CA LEU A 123 -4.84 1.45 -11.58
C LEU A 123 -5.60 2.75 -11.86
N THR A 124 -6.93 2.66 -11.90
CA THR A 124 -7.81 3.81 -12.20
C THR A 124 -8.69 4.20 -11.00
N ASN A 125 -8.85 3.32 -10.01
CA ASN A 125 -9.76 3.55 -8.89
C ASN A 125 -9.29 2.84 -7.61
N VAL A 126 -9.41 3.52 -6.48
CA VAL A 126 -9.16 3.01 -5.13
C VAL A 126 -10.35 3.37 -4.25
N SER A 127 -10.89 2.39 -3.51
CA SER A 127 -12.09 2.59 -2.68
C SER A 127 -12.00 1.89 -1.33
N PHE A 128 -11.63 2.65 -0.30
CA PHE A 128 -11.71 2.26 1.12
C PHE A 128 -12.65 3.19 1.89
N PRO A 129 -13.99 3.10 1.66
CA PRO A 129 -14.94 4.10 2.13
C PRO A 129 -15.12 4.13 3.65
N LYS A 130 -14.73 3.07 4.35
CA LYS A 130 -14.84 2.95 5.81
C LYS A 130 -13.49 3.06 6.53
N LEU A 131 -12.38 3.16 5.81
CA LEU A 131 -11.06 3.20 6.41
C LEU A 131 -10.91 4.47 7.24
N ARG A 132 -10.68 4.30 8.54
CA ARG A 132 -10.61 5.35 9.56
C ARG A 132 -9.20 5.57 10.07
N THR A 133 -8.41 4.50 10.14
CA THR A 133 -7.11 4.50 10.79
C THR A 133 -6.08 3.77 9.94
N ILE A 134 -4.93 4.41 9.76
CA ILE A 134 -3.69 3.77 9.30
C ILE A 134 -2.68 3.95 10.43
N GLY A 135 -2.12 2.84 10.91
CA GLY A 135 -1.26 2.82 12.08
C GLY A 135 0.07 3.52 11.86
N ASN A 136 0.54 3.60 10.61
CA ASN A 136 1.80 4.22 10.24
C ASN A 136 1.63 5.16 9.02
N ASP A 137 2.28 4.88 7.88
CA ASP A 137 2.31 5.74 6.70
C ASP A 137 1.24 5.33 5.64
N LEU A 138 0.74 6.33 4.91
CA LEU A 138 0.00 6.12 3.64
C LEU A 138 0.86 6.62 2.48
N ALA A 139 1.22 5.73 1.56
CA ALA A 139 2.01 6.09 0.38
C ALA A 139 1.32 5.70 -0.92
N MET A 140 1.14 6.67 -1.80
CA MET A 140 0.63 6.48 -3.15
C MET A 140 1.58 7.12 -4.15
N THR A 141 2.27 6.32 -4.96
CA THR A 141 3.28 6.83 -5.90
C THR A 141 3.21 6.19 -7.28
N ALA A 142 3.47 6.97 -8.33
CA ALA A 142 3.64 6.45 -9.69
C ALA A 142 2.46 5.61 -10.21
N ASN A 143 1.22 6.08 -9.98
CA ASN A 143 -0.01 5.46 -10.50
C ASN A 143 -0.60 6.38 -11.58
N PRO A 144 -0.10 6.33 -12.84
CA PRO A 144 -0.35 7.37 -13.84
C PRO A 144 -1.82 7.53 -14.24
N GLU A 145 -2.61 6.46 -14.18
CA GLU A 145 -4.04 6.47 -14.54
C GLU A 145 -4.96 6.80 -13.36
N LEU A 146 -4.43 6.85 -12.13
CA LEU A 146 -5.20 7.17 -10.93
C LEU A 146 -5.26 8.68 -10.73
N LYS A 147 -6.22 9.34 -11.36
CA LYS A 147 -6.37 10.80 -11.31
C LYS A 147 -6.98 11.33 -10.02
N LYS A 148 -7.71 10.50 -9.27
CA LYS A 148 -8.49 10.94 -8.10
C LYS A 148 -8.31 10.00 -6.94
N VAL A 149 -8.14 10.57 -5.75
CA VAL A 149 -8.08 9.81 -4.49
C VAL A 149 -9.03 10.43 -3.48
N THR A 150 -9.84 9.59 -2.86
CA THR A 150 -10.77 10.02 -1.81
C THR A 150 -10.79 8.98 -0.69
N PHE A 151 -10.48 9.42 0.52
CA PHE A 151 -10.65 8.63 1.73
C PHE A 151 -11.65 9.34 2.64
N PRO A 152 -12.96 9.08 2.47
CA PRO A 152 -14.01 9.91 3.07
C PRO A 152 -14.11 9.74 4.59
N ALA A 153 -13.65 8.60 5.12
CA ALA A 153 -13.72 8.27 6.54
C ALA A 153 -12.36 8.30 7.26
N LEU A 154 -11.25 8.56 6.55
CA LEU A 154 -9.90 8.48 7.13
C LEU A 154 -9.71 9.63 8.11
N GLU A 155 -9.56 9.30 9.39
CA GLU A 155 -9.42 10.28 10.47
C GLU A 155 -7.98 10.37 10.98
N ASN A 156 -7.28 9.23 11.04
CA ASN A 156 -5.95 9.11 11.63
C ASN A 156 -4.98 8.37 10.70
N VAL A 157 -3.83 8.99 10.47
CA VAL A 157 -2.61 8.36 9.95
C VAL A 157 -1.53 8.71 10.96
N SER A 158 -1.00 7.74 11.71
CA SER A 158 -0.15 8.08 12.86
C SER A 158 1.17 8.74 12.44
N ALA A 159 1.68 8.40 11.26
CA ALA A 159 2.86 9.00 10.65
C ALA A 159 2.47 9.93 9.49
N GLY A 160 3.04 9.73 8.31
CA GLY A 160 2.92 10.61 7.17
C GLY A 160 1.94 10.14 6.10
N ILE A 161 1.52 11.09 5.27
CA ILE A 161 0.87 10.80 3.98
C ILE A 161 1.78 11.31 2.87
N LEU A 162 2.12 10.42 1.93
CA LEU A 162 2.85 10.73 0.71
C LEU A 162 1.99 10.44 -0.52
N ILE A 163 1.79 11.44 -1.36
CA ILE A 163 1.09 11.31 -2.64
C ILE A 163 1.97 11.93 -3.73
N ASP A 164 2.58 11.11 -4.59
CA ASP A 164 3.43 11.56 -5.72
C ASP A 164 2.92 10.95 -7.04
N GLY A 165 2.42 11.77 -7.96
CA GLY A 165 1.91 11.25 -9.22
C GLY A 165 1.18 12.29 -10.07
N ASP A 166 0.28 11.81 -10.92
CA ASP A 166 -0.46 12.64 -11.87
C ASP A 166 -1.92 12.81 -11.43
N PHE A 167 -2.10 13.38 -10.23
CA PHE A 167 -3.41 13.53 -9.59
C PHE A 167 -4.07 14.86 -9.96
N ASP A 168 -5.38 14.82 -10.18
CA ASP A 168 -6.23 15.99 -10.41
C ASP A 168 -7.04 16.36 -9.16
N GLU A 169 -7.33 15.37 -8.29
CA GLU A 169 -8.19 15.57 -7.12
C GLU A 169 -7.75 14.69 -5.93
N ILE A 170 -7.58 15.33 -4.77
CA ILE A 170 -7.32 14.65 -3.50
C ILE A 170 -8.35 15.16 -2.48
N HIS A 171 -9.07 14.23 -1.85
CA HIS A 171 -10.12 14.58 -0.89
C HIS A 171 -10.02 13.74 0.39
N LEU A 172 -9.71 14.42 1.50
CA LEU A 172 -9.49 13.85 2.83
C LEU A 172 -10.36 14.58 3.87
N PRO A 173 -11.71 14.57 3.72
CA PRO A 173 -12.59 15.46 4.48
C PRO A 173 -12.65 15.17 5.98
N ALA A 174 -12.30 13.95 6.40
CA ALA A 174 -12.37 13.51 7.78
C ALA A 174 -11.02 13.51 8.50
N LEU A 175 -9.92 13.84 7.80
CA LEU A 175 -8.57 13.74 8.35
C LEU A 175 -8.39 14.73 9.51
N LYS A 176 -7.93 14.23 10.65
CA LYS A 176 -7.74 15.01 11.89
C LYS A 176 -6.31 14.90 12.43
N HIS A 177 -5.69 13.73 12.28
CA HIS A 177 -4.41 13.42 12.86
C HIS A 177 -3.46 12.86 11.80
N VAL A 178 -2.35 13.56 11.61
CA VAL A 178 -1.24 13.18 10.73
C VAL A 178 0.03 13.91 11.19
N ALA A 179 1.20 13.29 11.06
CA ALA A 179 2.47 13.94 11.36
C ALA A 179 2.85 14.96 10.27
N TYR A 180 2.73 14.57 9.01
CA TYR A 180 2.99 15.42 7.85
C TYR A 180 2.24 14.93 6.61
N LEU A 181 2.02 15.84 5.65
CA LEU A 181 1.41 15.53 4.36
C LEU A 181 2.32 16.09 3.25
N ILE A 182 2.79 15.23 2.36
CA ILE A 182 3.61 15.61 1.22
C ILE A 182 2.85 15.22 -0.03
N VAL A 183 2.45 16.22 -0.81
CA VAL A 183 1.78 16.04 -2.09
C VAL A 183 2.66 16.61 -3.19
N LYS A 184 2.89 15.81 -4.22
CA LYS A 184 3.52 16.24 -5.46
C LYS A 184 2.64 15.76 -6.60
N SER A 185 2.06 16.70 -7.33
CA SER A 185 1.24 16.37 -8.49
C SER A 185 1.80 16.99 -9.76
N THR A 186 1.82 16.20 -10.83
CA THR A 186 2.01 16.67 -12.21
C THR A 186 0.70 16.91 -12.95
N GLY A 187 -0.43 16.53 -12.36
CA GLY A 187 -1.77 16.66 -12.93
C GLY A 187 -2.40 18.03 -12.64
N ASP A 188 -3.72 18.12 -12.77
CA ASP A 188 -4.48 19.37 -12.68
C ASP A 188 -4.86 19.77 -11.23
N LEU A 189 -4.19 19.20 -10.21
CA LEU A 189 -4.50 19.45 -8.80
C LEU A 189 -4.32 20.93 -8.40
N ASP A 190 -5.36 21.54 -7.83
CA ASP A 190 -5.29 22.84 -7.17
C ASP A 190 -4.74 22.69 -5.74
N CYS A 191 -3.42 22.80 -5.61
CA CYS A 191 -2.72 22.71 -4.33
C CYS A 191 -3.12 23.83 -3.35
N ARG A 192 -3.49 25.02 -3.83
CA ARG A 192 -3.93 26.10 -2.94
C ARG A 192 -5.31 25.85 -2.38
N ALA A 193 -6.23 25.35 -3.20
CA ALA A 193 -7.55 24.93 -2.73
C ALA A 193 -7.44 23.77 -1.73
N LEU A 194 -6.61 22.77 -2.03
CA LEU A 194 -6.34 21.67 -1.11
C LEU A 194 -5.73 22.17 0.21
N GLY A 195 -4.72 23.03 0.14
CA GLY A 195 -4.12 23.75 1.27
C GLY A 195 -5.15 24.47 2.14
N LYS A 196 -6.05 25.22 1.51
CA LYS A 196 -7.11 25.92 2.22
C LYS A 196 -8.10 24.95 2.88
N ASN A 197 -8.48 23.88 2.20
CA ASN A 197 -9.39 22.87 2.74
C ASN A 197 -8.80 22.14 3.96
N LEU A 198 -7.48 21.97 3.99
CA LEU A 198 -6.76 21.32 5.09
C LEU A 198 -6.17 22.32 6.10
N SER A 199 -6.46 23.62 5.99
CA SER A 199 -5.84 24.66 6.82
C SER A 199 -6.16 24.58 8.32
N SER A 200 -7.23 23.87 8.69
CA SER A 200 -7.59 23.60 10.09
C SER A 200 -6.97 22.30 10.64
N LEU A 201 -6.26 21.54 9.81
CA LEU A 201 -5.62 20.29 10.23
C LEU A 201 -4.45 20.60 11.17
N VAL A 202 -4.39 19.89 12.29
CA VAL A 202 -3.31 20.01 13.26
C VAL A 202 -2.32 18.88 13.03
N PHE A 203 -1.09 19.24 12.67
CA PHE A 203 0.00 18.28 12.46
C PHE A 203 0.62 17.89 13.81
N HIS A 204 0.93 16.60 13.96
CA HIS A 204 1.54 16.03 15.16
C HIS A 204 2.91 15.40 14.84
N PRO A 205 3.90 16.20 14.38
CA PRO A 205 5.19 15.67 13.97
C PRO A 205 5.94 15.04 15.15
N ASN A 206 6.65 13.94 14.89
CA ASN A 206 7.62 13.43 15.85
C ASN A 206 8.77 14.45 15.97
N PRO A 207 9.08 14.94 17.19
CA PRO A 207 10.06 16.00 17.38
C PRO A 207 11.50 15.59 17.02
N SER A 208 11.78 14.28 16.90
CA SER A 208 13.13 13.78 16.57
C SER A 208 13.33 13.58 15.06
N THR A 209 12.27 13.29 14.31
CA THR A 209 12.35 12.85 12.90
C THR A 209 11.63 13.76 11.92
N ASP A 210 10.62 14.52 12.39
CA ASP A 210 9.65 15.24 11.58
C ASP A 210 9.47 16.71 12.01
N GLU A 211 10.38 17.23 12.84
CA GLU A 211 10.34 18.62 13.28
C GLU A 211 10.32 19.59 12.08
N GLY A 212 9.36 20.52 12.08
CA GLY A 212 9.17 21.49 11.00
C GLY A 212 8.41 20.96 9.78
N LYS A 213 8.07 19.67 9.75
CA LYS A 213 7.19 19.12 8.71
C LYS A 213 5.73 19.48 9.00
N GLY A 214 4.98 19.70 7.92
CA GLY A 214 3.56 20.05 7.93
C GLY A 214 2.93 19.56 6.63
N PHE A 215 2.14 20.40 5.97
CA PHE A 215 1.63 20.12 4.63
C PHE A 215 2.41 20.89 3.56
N THR A 216 3.04 20.15 2.63
CA THR A 216 3.56 20.69 1.38
C THR A 216 2.79 20.12 0.19
N CYS A 217 2.48 20.99 -0.76
CA CYS A 217 1.84 20.62 -2.03
C CYS A 217 2.59 21.29 -3.18
N TRP A 218 3.19 20.47 -4.03
CA TRP A 218 4.00 20.90 -5.15
C TRP A 218 3.30 20.59 -6.49
N THR A 219 3.40 21.55 -7.41
CA THR A 219 3.10 21.40 -8.84
C THR A 219 4.15 22.14 -9.67
N PHE A 220 4.12 21.97 -11.00
CA PHE A 220 4.98 22.71 -11.92
C PHE A 220 4.71 24.22 -11.92
N ASP A 221 3.48 24.65 -11.66
CA ASP A 221 3.15 26.07 -11.53
C ASP A 221 3.51 26.56 -10.13
N GLU A 222 4.51 27.45 -10.04
CA GLU A 222 4.95 28.05 -8.77
C GLU A 222 3.82 28.85 -8.09
N ASN A 223 2.87 29.37 -8.87
CA ASN A 223 1.70 30.05 -8.35
C ASN A 223 0.64 29.07 -7.82
N ASN A 224 0.79 27.76 -8.04
CA ASN A 224 -0.08 26.70 -7.52
C ASN A 224 0.70 25.75 -6.61
N ARG A 225 1.56 26.31 -5.75
CA ARG A 225 2.21 25.57 -4.65
C ARG A 225 1.64 26.02 -3.31
N TYR A 226 1.71 25.14 -2.32
CA TYR A 226 1.25 25.39 -0.96
C TYR A 226 2.24 24.83 0.06
N ASN A 227 2.44 25.56 1.16
CA ASN A 227 3.21 25.13 2.31
C ASN A 227 2.55 25.66 3.58
N SER A 228 2.13 24.79 4.49
CA SER A 228 1.45 25.20 5.73
C SER A 228 2.34 26.00 6.67
N SER A 229 3.66 25.91 6.53
CA SER A 229 4.63 26.64 7.35
C SER A 229 4.88 28.07 6.85
N ASP A 230 4.37 28.43 5.66
CA ASP A 230 4.51 29.79 5.14
C ASP A 230 3.61 30.77 5.93
N PRO A 231 4.08 31.98 6.26
CA PRO A 231 3.30 32.95 7.04
C PRO A 231 2.08 33.50 6.29
N ASN A 232 2.04 33.39 4.95
CA ASN A 232 0.91 33.74 4.09
C ASN A 232 0.76 32.69 2.97
N PRO A 233 0.29 31.47 3.28
CA PRO A 233 0.33 30.34 2.35
C PRO A 233 -0.65 30.50 1.17
N THR A 234 -1.58 31.45 1.28
CA THR A 234 -2.56 31.78 0.24
C THR A 234 -2.12 32.90 -0.71
N SER A 235 -0.99 33.57 -0.46
CA SER A 235 -0.48 34.61 -1.36
C SER A 235 0.40 34.00 -2.46
N PRO A 236 0.35 34.53 -3.71
CA PRO A 236 1.35 34.23 -4.72
C PRO A 236 2.73 34.56 -4.14
N ASN A 237 3.67 33.61 -4.18
CA ASN A 237 4.99 33.81 -3.58
C ASN A 237 5.69 34.99 -4.28
N PRO A 238 5.97 36.11 -3.60
CA PRO A 238 6.50 37.30 -4.26
C PRO A 238 8.00 37.22 -4.54
N ASN A 239 8.70 36.14 -4.12
CA ASN A 239 10.15 36.04 -4.27
C ASN A 239 10.60 34.59 -4.54
N PRO A 240 11.03 34.23 -5.76
CA PRO A 240 11.49 32.87 -6.11
C PRO A 240 12.91 32.54 -5.62
N THR A 241 13.60 33.47 -4.94
CA THR A 241 15.06 33.42 -4.72
C THR A 241 15.49 32.86 -3.36
N THR A 242 14.58 32.58 -2.44
CA THR A 242 14.91 31.72 -1.29
C THR A 242 14.74 30.28 -1.73
N PRO A 243 15.81 29.44 -1.71
CA PRO A 243 15.65 28.01 -1.85
C PRO A 243 14.68 27.57 -0.75
N ASN A 244 13.46 27.20 -1.13
CA ASN A 244 12.55 26.53 -0.20
C ASN A 244 13.23 25.17 0.10
N PRO A 245 13.35 24.72 1.36
CA PRO A 245 13.98 23.44 1.70
C PRO A 245 13.28 22.19 1.10
N ALA A 246 12.35 22.36 0.17
CA ALA A 246 11.47 21.33 -0.37
C ALA A 246 11.87 20.89 -1.80
N ASP A 247 13.18 20.77 -2.07
CA ASP A 247 13.69 19.83 -3.09
C ASP A 247 13.92 18.48 -2.38
N PRO A 248 13.69 17.33 -3.03
CA PRO A 248 13.07 16.14 -2.45
C PRO A 248 14.01 15.30 -1.59
N GLU A 249 14.07 15.56 -0.29
CA GLU A 249 14.53 14.57 0.70
C GLU A 249 13.35 13.87 1.43
N GLY A 250 12.10 14.32 1.22
CA GLY A 250 10.91 13.81 1.91
C GLY A 250 10.33 12.52 1.34
N THR A 251 10.38 12.34 0.01
CA THR A 251 9.85 11.14 -0.67
C THR A 251 10.66 9.90 -0.31
N ASP A 252 11.99 10.04 -0.24
CA ASP A 252 12.90 8.94 0.12
C ASP A 252 12.71 8.46 1.56
N ARG A 253 12.26 9.31 2.49
CA ARG A 253 12.06 8.92 3.90
C ARG A 253 10.76 8.18 4.20
N VAL A 254 9.66 8.54 3.55
CA VAL A 254 8.42 7.74 3.67
C VAL A 254 8.69 6.37 3.07
N ILE A 255 9.33 6.32 1.89
CA ILE A 255 9.74 5.06 1.27
C ILE A 255 10.71 4.30 2.19
N SER A 256 11.67 4.96 2.86
CA SER A 256 12.56 4.28 3.80
C SER A 256 11.87 3.76 5.06
N ASN A 257 10.85 4.45 5.57
CA ASN A 257 10.06 3.96 6.71
C ASN A 257 9.22 2.73 6.35
N LEU A 258 8.91 2.52 5.07
CA LEU A 258 8.26 1.31 4.57
C LEU A 258 9.28 0.17 4.33
N GLU A 259 10.58 0.45 4.39
CA GLU A 259 11.66 -0.52 4.22
C GLU A 259 12.18 -1.11 5.56
N ASP A 260 11.85 -0.48 6.70
CA ASP A 260 12.30 -0.83 8.07
C ASP A 260 11.21 -1.57 8.88
#